data_AF-A0A239RI99-F1
#
_entry.id   AF-A0A239RI99-F1
#
_cell.length_a   1.000
_cell.length_b   1.000
_cell.length_c   1.000
_cell.angle_alpha   90.00
_cell.angle_beta   90.00
_cell.angle_gamma   90.00
#
_symmetry.space_group_name_H-M   'P 1'
#
loop_
_entity.id
_entity.type
_entity.pdbx_description
1 polymer ?
#
loop_
_entity_poly.entity_id
_entity_poly.type
_entity_poly.pdbx_seq_one_letter_code
_entity_poly.pdbx_strand_id
1 'polypeptide(L)'
;MSNGKSAFFSLILPPLFHPLHEQIYMPTEDYTDRAIRFMEQLDKLRHQLSTAQEQQRLLLSRMIELKNNHQTDLPEYEELSQRSKNLQAMIDKWRPIYLERLQIIKDIKASHR
;
A
#
# COMPACT_ATOMS: atom_id res chain seq x y z
N MET A 1 11.80 39.39 28.90
CA MET A 1 10.53 38.65 28.81
C MET A 1 10.77 37.44 27.90
N SER A 2 11.06 36.24 28.42
CA SER A 2 10.09 35.19 28.86
C SER A 2 8.95 34.98 27.87
N ASN A 3 8.62 33.80 27.34
CA ASN A 3 8.92 32.39 27.65
C ASN A 3 8.69 31.54 26.37
N GLY A 4 9.41 30.44 26.15
CA GLY A 4 8.93 29.07 26.37
C GLY A 4 8.27 28.49 25.10
N LYS A 5 8.63 27.32 24.58
CA LYS A 5 8.64 26.01 25.25
C LYS A 5 9.50 24.99 24.48
N SER A 6 10.11 24.10 25.26
CA SER A 6 10.71 22.82 24.89
C SER A 6 9.86 21.93 23.99
N ALA A 7 10.53 21.22 23.09
CA ALA A 7 10.44 19.76 22.88
C ALA A 7 11.51 19.42 21.80
N PHE A 8 12.73 18.99 22.16
CA PHE A 8 13.06 17.60 22.49
C PHE A 8 12.11 16.61 21.81
N PHE A 9 12.46 16.15 20.61
CA PHE A 9 12.28 14.78 20.09
C PHE A 9 12.58 14.78 18.58
N SER A 10 13.87 14.86 18.22
CA SER A 10 14.31 14.52 16.88
C SER A 10 15.34 13.41 16.97
N LEU A 11 14.85 12.20 17.27
CA LEU A 11 15.51 10.97 16.91
C LEU A 11 14.48 9.82 16.94
N ILE A 12 14.40 9.14 15.79
CA ILE A 12 13.73 7.86 15.50
C ILE A 12 12.23 7.96 15.16
N LEU A 13 11.93 8.37 13.92
CA LEU A 13 10.72 7.93 13.22
C LEU A 13 11.00 7.83 11.70
N PRO A 14 10.64 6.73 11.01
CA PRO A 14 10.91 6.56 9.58
C PRO A 14 10.13 7.55 8.71
N PRO A 15 10.68 7.96 7.55
CA PRO A 15 10.07 8.94 6.66
C PRO A 15 8.95 8.28 5.86
N LEU A 16 7.75 8.16 6.43
CA LEU A 16 6.60 7.61 5.69
C LEU A 16 5.41 8.55 5.54
N PHE A 17 5.38 9.71 6.21
CA PHE A 17 4.30 10.69 5.99
C PHE A 17 4.79 12.10 6.34
N HIS A 18 4.92 12.97 5.33
CA HIS A 18 5.04 14.42 5.55
C HIS A 18 3.66 15.06 5.32
N PRO A 19 3.22 16.02 6.18
CA PRO A 19 1.98 16.75 5.97
C PRO A 19 2.16 17.85 4.91
N LEU A 20 1.21 17.91 3.97
CA LEU A 20 1.16 18.92 2.91
C LEU A 20 0.58 20.23 3.47
N HIS A 21 1.44 21.17 3.85
CA HIS A 21 1.04 22.57 3.97
C HIS A 21 2.03 23.45 3.22
N GLU A 22 1.83 23.53 1.91
CA GLU A 22 2.31 24.65 1.11
C GLU A 22 1.21 25.00 0.11
N GLN A 23 0.71 26.23 0.20
CA GLN A 23 -0.28 26.79 -0.71
C GLN A 23 0.34 26.83 -2.12
N ILE A 24 -0.21 26.04 -3.05
CA ILE A 24 0.16 26.12 -4.46
C ILE A 24 -0.97 26.80 -5.23
N TYR A 25 -0.66 28.00 -5.72
CA TYR A 25 -1.34 28.72 -6.79
C TYR A 25 -1.75 27.73 -7.88
N MET A 26 -3.03 27.63 -8.22
CA MET A 26 -3.51 26.68 -9.23
C MET A 26 -3.43 27.29 -10.63
N PRO A 27 -2.40 27.00 -11.45
CA PRO A 27 -2.63 26.97 -12.88
C PRO A 27 -3.59 25.80 -13.12
N THR A 28 -4.53 25.96 -14.03
CA THR A 28 -5.43 24.91 -14.48
C THR A 28 -4.63 23.64 -14.80
N GLU A 29 -4.57 22.67 -13.87
CA GLU A 29 -4.01 21.35 -14.20
C GLU A 29 -4.85 20.82 -15.36
N ASP A 30 -4.20 20.72 -16.52
CA ASP A 30 -4.77 20.19 -17.74
C ASP A 30 -5.38 18.82 -17.40
N TYR A 31 -6.61 18.57 -17.83
CA TYR A 31 -7.30 17.30 -17.54
C TYR A 31 -6.45 16.09 -17.96
N THR A 32 -5.55 16.30 -18.93
CA THR A 32 -4.49 15.39 -19.36
C THR A 32 -3.52 15.01 -18.23
N ASP A 33 -3.00 15.98 -17.48
CA ASP A 33 -2.04 15.74 -16.38
C ASP A 33 -2.67 14.95 -15.23
N ARG A 34 -3.94 15.26 -14.92
CA ARG A 34 -4.72 14.50 -13.92
C ARG A 34 -4.97 13.07 -14.36
N ALA A 35 -5.30 12.84 -15.62
CA ALA A 35 -5.46 11.50 -16.17
C ALA A 35 -4.14 10.69 -16.11
N ILE A 36 -3.01 11.32 -16.45
CA ILE A 36 -1.68 10.69 -16.36
C ILE A 36 -1.37 10.27 -14.92
N ARG A 37 -1.50 11.19 -13.95
CA ARG A 37 -1.26 10.89 -12.52
C ARG A 37 -2.17 9.78 -12.00
N PHE A 38 -3.43 9.76 -12.41
CA PHE A 38 -4.37 8.70 -12.04
C PHE A 38 -3.91 7.33 -12.56
N MET A 39 -3.49 7.26 -13.83
CA MET A 39 -2.99 6.02 -14.44
C MET A 39 -1.71 5.52 -13.75
N GLU A 40 -0.77 6.42 -13.44
CA GLU A 40 0.45 6.08 -12.70
C GLU A 40 0.16 5.55 -11.30
N GLN A 41 -0.75 6.20 -10.56
CA GLN A 41 -1.16 5.74 -9.24
C GLN A 41 -1.82 4.37 -9.31
N LEU A 42 -2.62 4.11 -10.33
CA LEU A 42 -3.28 2.82 -10.51
C LEU A 42 -2.28 1.71 -10.83
N ASP A 43 -1.29 1.98 -11.68
CA ASP A 43 -0.24 0.99 -11.99
C ASP A 43 0.66 0.70 -10.78
N LYS A 44 1.02 1.74 -10.01
CA LYS A 44 1.74 1.55 -8.72
C LYS A 44 0.94 0.68 -7.77
N LEU A 45 -0.36 0.93 -7.62
CA LEU A 45 -1.24 0.12 -6.78
C LEU A 45 -1.32 -1.33 -7.26
N ARG A 46 -1.44 -1.55 -8.57
CA ARG A 46 -1.40 -2.89 -9.18
C ARG A 46 -0.11 -3.62 -8.83
N HIS A 47 1.04 -2.97 -8.99
CA HIS A 47 2.34 -3.55 -8.71
C HIS A 47 2.49 -3.91 -7.23
N GLN A 48 2.09 -3.00 -6.33
CA GLN A 48 2.11 -3.24 -4.88
C GLN A 48 1.23 -4.42 -4.48
N LEU A 49 0.01 -4.51 -5.03
CA LEU A 49 -0.88 -5.65 -4.78
C LEU A 49 -0.27 -6.96 -5.28
N SER A 50 0.28 -6.97 -6.50
CA SER A 50 0.92 -8.16 -7.08
C SER A 50 2.10 -8.64 -6.22
N THR A 51 2.94 -7.71 -5.75
CA THR A 51 4.09 -8.02 -4.89
C THR A 51 3.63 -8.56 -3.53
N ALA A 52 2.63 -7.94 -2.91
CA ALA A 52 2.09 -8.41 -1.64
C ALA A 52 1.50 -9.82 -1.76
N GLN A 53 0.78 -10.11 -2.85
CA GLN A 53 0.21 -11.44 -3.13
C GLN A 53 1.30 -12.50 -3.29
N GLU A 54 2.35 -12.19 -4.05
CA GLU A 54 3.45 -13.14 -4.27
C GLU A 54 4.24 -13.40 -2.99
N GLN A 55 4.54 -12.35 -2.21
CA GLN A 55 5.17 -12.49 -0.90
C GLN A 55 4.32 -13.35 0.03
N GLN A 56 3.01 -13.11 0.08
CA GLN A 56 2.10 -13.90 0.91
C GLN A 56 2.10 -15.37 0.48
N ARG A 57 2.09 -15.65 -0.83
CA ARG A 57 2.16 -17.02 -1.38
C ARG A 57 3.42 -17.74 -0.92
N LEU A 58 4.58 -17.08 -0.95
CA LEU A 58 5.85 -17.65 -0.51
C LEU A 58 5.84 -17.96 1.01
N LEU A 59 5.33 -17.05 1.84
CA LEU A 59 5.20 -17.28 3.27
C LEU A 59 4.27 -18.47 3.56
N LEU A 60 3.13 -18.55 2.89
CA LEU A 60 2.20 -19.66 3.04
C LEU A 60 2.82 -20.99 2.59
N SER A 61 3.59 -21.00 1.51
CA SER A 61 4.35 -22.19 1.07
C SER A 61 5.29 -22.69 2.17
N ARG A 62 6.05 -21.77 2.78
CA ARG A 62 6.95 -22.10 3.89
C ARG A 62 6.20 -22.62 5.11
N MET A 63 5.06 -22.03 5.45
CA MET A 63 4.21 -22.52 6.54
C MET A 63 3.67 -23.93 6.27
N ILE A 64 3.33 -24.26 5.01
CA ILE A 64 2.90 -25.61 4.63
C ILE A 64 4.04 -26.61 4.83
N GLU A 65 5.27 -26.28 4.43
CA GLU A 65 6.45 -27.12 4.69
C GLU A 65 6.65 -27.39 6.19
N LEU A 66 6.62 -26.34 7.02
CA LEU A 66 6.74 -26.47 8.48
C LEU A 66 5.63 -27.34 9.06
N LYS A 67 4.39 -27.16 8.59
CA LYS A 67 3.25 -27.97 9.02
C LYS A 67 3.42 -29.44 8.65
N ASN A 68 3.91 -29.73 7.44
CA ASN A 68 4.17 -31.10 6.99
C ASN A 68 5.27 -31.79 7.82
N ASN A 69 6.20 -31.02 8.38
CA ASN A 69 7.26 -31.49 9.26
C ASN A 69 6.86 -31.50 10.74
N HIS A 70 5.61 -31.19 11.10
CA HIS A 70 5.13 -31.03 12.48
C HIS A 70 5.88 -29.93 13.27
N GLN A 71 6.38 -28.90 12.59
CA GLN A 71 7.15 -27.79 13.14
C GLN A 71 6.31 -26.53 13.36
N THR A 72 5.04 -26.68 13.76
CA THR A 72 4.12 -25.55 13.96
C THR A 72 4.36 -24.77 15.25
N ASP A 73 5.08 -25.37 16.21
CA ASP A 73 5.36 -24.75 17.51
C ASP A 73 6.63 -23.89 17.49
N LEU A 74 7.32 -23.82 16.33
CA LEU A 74 8.50 -22.99 16.17
C LEU A 74 8.12 -21.50 16.12
N PRO A 75 8.95 -20.62 16.70
CA PRO A 75 8.77 -19.16 16.56
C PRO A 75 8.66 -18.70 15.11
N GLU A 76 9.36 -19.38 14.18
CA GLU A 76 9.28 -19.13 12.74
C GLU A 76 7.84 -19.26 12.22
N TYR A 77 7.09 -20.27 12.66
CA TYR A 77 5.72 -20.50 12.18
C TYR A 77 4.78 -19.35 12.57
N GLU A 78 4.89 -18.87 13.82
CA GLU A 78 4.08 -17.75 14.30
C GLU A 78 4.46 -16.44 13.60
N GLU A 79 5.75 -16.20 13.36
CA GLU A 79 6.21 -15.03 12.61
C GLU A 79 5.68 -15.03 11.17
N LEU A 80 5.78 -16.17 10.48
CA LEU A 80 5.26 -16.32 9.12
C LEU A 80 3.74 -16.15 9.07
N SER A 81 3.03 -16.68 10.08
CA SER A 81 1.58 -16.52 10.25
C SER A 81 1.20 -15.05 10.38
N GLN A 82 1.86 -14.31 11.27
CA GLN A 82 1.56 -12.90 11.48
C GLN A 82 1.88 -12.05 10.23
N ARG A 83 3.02 -12.31 9.57
CA ARG A 83 3.38 -11.62 8.32
C ARG A 83 2.37 -11.91 7.20
N SER A 84 1.93 -13.16 7.05
CA SER A 84 0.91 -13.54 6.08
C SER A 84 -0.44 -12.84 6.33
N LYS A 85 -0.89 -12.78 7.60
CA LYS A 85 -2.11 -12.06 7.98
C LYS A 85 -2.03 -10.56 7.69
N ASN A 86 -0.88 -9.94 7.97
CA ASN A 86 -0.67 -8.52 7.68
C ASN A 86 -0.72 -8.23 6.17
N LEU A 87 -0.11 -9.07 5.34
CA LEU A 87 -0.19 -8.97 3.89
C LEU A 87 -1.63 -9.17 3.38
N GLN A 88 -2.34 -10.15 3.91
CA GLN A 88 -3.75 -10.37 3.58
C GLN A 88 -4.60 -9.13 3.88
N ALA A 89 -4.45 -8.54 5.06
CA ALA A 89 -5.19 -7.33 5.44
C ALA A 89 -4.90 -6.15 4.51
N MET A 90 -3.65 -6.01 4.05
CA MET A 90 -3.28 -4.99 3.06
C MET A 90 -3.96 -5.26 1.70
N ILE A 91 -3.94 -6.52 1.23
CA ILE A 91 -4.58 -6.92 -0.01
C ILE A 91 -6.09 -6.69 0.06
N ASP A 92 -6.74 -7.10 1.14
CA ASP A 92 -8.19 -6.98 1.33
C ASP A 92 -8.64 -5.52 1.36
N LYS A 93 -7.83 -4.65 1.95
CA LYS A 93 -8.10 -3.20 1.98
C LYS A 93 -8.01 -2.56 0.59
N TRP A 94 -6.99 -2.92 -0.18
CA TRP A 94 -6.63 -2.14 -1.39
C TRP A 94 -7.13 -2.74 -2.69
N ARG A 95 -7.35 -4.06 -2.76
CA ARG A 95 -7.93 -4.73 -3.93
C ARG A 95 -9.28 -4.16 -4.36
N PRO A 96 -10.28 -3.91 -3.49
CA PRO A 96 -11.57 -3.37 -3.94
C PRO A 96 -11.40 -1.98 -4.57
N ILE A 97 -10.56 -1.12 -4.00
CA ILE A 97 -10.26 0.23 -4.54
C ILE A 97 -9.60 0.13 -5.92
N TYR A 98 -8.66 -0.81 -6.10
CA TYR A 98 -8.04 -1.06 -7.39
C TYR A 98 -9.07 -1.48 -8.45
N LEU A 99 -9.97 -2.41 -8.10
CA LEU A 99 -10.98 -2.92 -9.02
C LEU A 99 -12.01 -1.85 -9.41
N GLU A 100 -12.46 -1.03 -8.47
CA GLU A 100 -13.34 0.10 -8.73
C GLU A 100 -12.71 1.09 -9.71
N ARG A 101 -11.45 1.47 -9.48
CA ARG A 101 -10.71 2.38 -10.37
C ARG A 101 -10.47 1.79 -11.77
N LEU A 102 -10.22 0.49 -11.84
CA LEU A 102 -10.10 -0.21 -13.12
C LEU A 102 -11.43 -0.18 -13.88
N GLN A 103 -12.56 -0.31 -13.19
CA GLN A 103 -13.89 -0.26 -13.79
C GLN A 103 -14.16 1.11 -14.41
N ILE A 104 -13.83 2.19 -13.72
CA ILE A 104 -13.96 3.56 -14.25
C ILE A 104 -13.23 3.72 -15.58
N ILE A 105 -12.00 3.20 -15.70
CA ILE A 105 -11.24 3.26 -16.97
C ILE A 105 -11.94 2.48 -18.08
N LYS A 106 -12.50 1.31 -17.76
CA LYS A 106 -13.23 0.48 -18.73
C LYS A 106 -14.48 1.19 -19.22
N ASP A 107 -15.23 1.81 -18.32
CA ASP A 107 -16.47 2.53 -18.64
C ASP A 107 -16.20 3.74 -19.53
N ILE A 108 -15.15 4.52 -19.23
CA ILE A 108 -14.70 5.63 -20.10
C ILE A 108 -14.33 5.12 -21.50
N LYS A 109 -13.61 4.00 -21.60
CA LYS A 109 -13.25 3.41 -22.91
C LYS A 109 -14.47 2.91 -23.68
N ALA A 110 -15.49 2.41 -22.98
CA ALA A 110 -16.73 1.93 -23.59
C ALA A 110 -17.63 3.08 -24.05
N SER A 111 -17.66 4.20 -23.34
CA SER A 111 -18.48 5.37 -23.69
C SER A 111 -17.93 6.19 -24.87
N HIS A 112 -16.67 5.98 -25.26
CA HIS A 112 -16.01 6.65 -26.40
C HIS A 112 -15.91 5.76 -27.65
N ARG A 113 -16.60 4.60 -27.66
CA ARG A 113 -16.79 3.75 -28.84
C ARG A 113 -18.14 4.02 -29.50
#